data_AF-A0A970R3Q4-F1
#
_entry.id   AF-A0A970R3Q4-F1
#
_cell.length_a   1.000
_cell.length_b   1.000
_cell.length_c   1.000
_cell.angle_alpha   90.00
_cell.angle_beta   90.00
_cell.angle_gamma   90.00
#
_symmetry.space_group_name_H-M   'P 1'
#
loop_
_entity.id
_entity.type
_entity.pdbx_description
1 polymer ?
#
loop_
_entity_poly.entity_id
_entity_poly.type
_entity_poly.pdbx_seq_one_letter_code
_entity_poly.pdbx_strand_id
1 'polypeptide(L)' 'MTPILKSGQPVMTEPVKQDIPLNKGDIVFCKVNGHFYLHKILAVKNNNSYQIGNNHGHVNGWVSRNSIYGKVSEILP' A
#
# COMPACT_ATOMS: atom_id res chain seq x y z
N MET A 1 4.12 -7.36 7.60
CA MET A 1 4.93 -7.07 6.38
C MET A 1 6.37 -7.55 6.48
N THR A 2 6.70 -8.40 7.44
CA THR A 2 8.03 -8.97 7.59
C THR A 2 8.43 -9.81 6.38
N PRO A 3 9.73 -9.90 6.04
CA PRO A 3 10.84 -9.17 6.66
C PRO A 3 10.99 -7.70 6.22
N ILE A 4 10.19 -7.23 5.24
CA ILE A 4 10.33 -5.88 4.67
C ILE A 4 10.06 -4.78 5.71
N LEU A 5 8.96 -4.91 6.46
CA LEU A 5 8.60 -3.97 7.52
C LEU A 5 8.19 -4.74 8.79
N LYS A 6 8.91 -4.46 9.88
CA LYS A 6 8.68 -5.06 11.20
C LYS A 6 7.51 -4.39 11.93
N SER A 7 6.99 -5.07 12.95
CA SER A 7 5.94 -4.48 13.81
C SER A 7 6.48 -3.24 14.51
N GLY A 8 5.73 -2.14 14.46
CA GLY A 8 6.10 -0.87 15.07
C GLY A 8 7.24 -0.11 14.38
N GLN A 9 7.78 -0.62 13.26
CA GLN A 9 8.85 0.04 12.53
C GLN A 9 8.32 1.31 11.85
N PRO A 10 8.94 2.49 12.10
CA PRO A 10 8.48 3.73 11.50
C PRO A 10 8.84 3.81 10.01
N VAL A 11 8.03 4.56 9.25
CA VAL A 11 8.21 4.80 7.81
C VAL A 11 7.90 6.25 7.48
N MET A 12 8.51 6.76 6.42
CA MET A 12 8.04 7.98 5.77
C MET A 12 7.08 7.62 4.64
N THR A 13 5.99 8.39 4.52
CA THR A 13 5.04 8.28 3.43
C THR A 13 4.89 9.59 2.69
N GLU A 14 4.91 9.53 1.37
CA GLU A 14 4.56 10.65 0.51
C GLU A 14 3.06 10.61 0.20
N PRO A 15 2.35 11.75 0.30
CA PRO A 15 0.96 11.84 -0.11
C PRO A 15 0.80 11.47 -1.58
N VAL A 16 -0.10 10.54 -1.87
CA VAL A 16 -0.28 10.10 -3.26
C VAL A 16 -1.28 11.02 -3.95
N LYS A 17 -0.79 12.02 -4.68
CA LYS A 17 -1.60 12.91 -5.53
C LYS A 17 -2.16 12.17 -6.76
N GLN A 18 -3.20 12.72 -7.38
CA GLN A 18 -3.96 12.07 -8.47
C GLN A 18 -3.11 11.71 -9.70
N ASP A 19 -2.06 12.48 -9.95
CA ASP A 19 -1.09 12.35 -11.04
C ASP A 19 0.03 11.34 -10.75
N ILE A 20 0.23 10.94 -9.49
CA ILE A 20 1.28 10.00 -9.13
C ILE A 20 0.84 8.57 -9.46
N PRO A 21 1.52 7.88 -10.39
CA PRO A 21 1.20 6.50 -10.73
C PRO A 21 1.54 5.59 -9.56
N LEU A 22 0.62 4.68 -9.26
CA LEU A 22 0.80 3.61 -8.29
C LEU A 22 0.97 2.29 -9.03
N ASN A 23 2.02 1.56 -8.67
CA ASN A 23 2.47 0.38 -9.39
C ASN A 23 2.45 -0.85 -8.50
N LYS A 24 2.43 -2.02 -9.14
CA LYS A 24 2.65 -3.29 -8.44
C LYS A 24 4.00 -3.26 -7.72
N GLY A 25 4.01 -3.67 -6.45
CA GLY A 25 5.18 -3.67 -5.58
C GLY A 25 5.26 -2.49 -4.62
N ASP A 26 4.60 -1.36 -4.93
CA ASP A 26 4.56 -0.21 -4.02
C ASP A 26 3.94 -0.60 -2.68
N ILE A 27 4.55 -0.14 -1.59
CA ILE A 27 3.96 -0.24 -0.24
C ILE A 27 3.18 1.05 0.00
N VAL A 28 1.90 0.91 0.32
CA VAL A 28 0.98 2.03 0.46
C VAL A 28 0.27 2.03 1.79
N PHE A 29 0.09 3.22 2.37
CA PHE A 29 -0.84 3.46 3.45
C PHE A 29 -2.25 3.56 2.88
N CYS A 30 -3.10 2.60 3.22
CA CYS A 30 -4.41 2.44 2.60
C CYS A 30 -5.46 1.91 3.59
N LYS A 31 -6.74 2.09 3.27
CA LYS A 31 -7.86 1.48 3.98
C LYS A 31 -8.50 0.38 3.13
N VAL A 32 -8.56 -0.84 3.65
CA VAL A 32 -9.14 -2.01 2.98
C VAL A 32 -10.11 -2.67 3.95
N ASN A 33 -11.36 -2.89 3.55
CA ASN A 33 -12.39 -3.54 4.36
C ASN A 33 -12.50 -2.96 5.79
N GLY A 34 -12.42 -1.62 5.92
CA GLY A 34 -12.54 -0.94 7.22
C GLY A 34 -11.23 -0.78 8.01
N HIS A 35 -10.16 -1.48 7.64
CA HIS A 35 -8.88 -1.48 8.36
C HIS A 35 -7.80 -0.73 7.60
N PHE A 36 -6.92 -0.04 8.33
CA PHE A 36 -5.76 0.64 7.77
C PHE A 36 -4.55 -0.27 7.74
N TYR A 37 -3.82 -0.26 6.62
CA TYR A 37 -2.64 -1.09 6.41
C TYR A 37 -1.52 -0.31 5.71
N LEU A 38 -0.28 -0.70 5.99
CA LEU A 38 0.89 -0.42 5.17
C LEU A 38 1.25 -1.68 4.39
N HIS A 39 0.62 -1.91 3.24
CA HIS A 39 0.69 -3.17 2.49
C HIS A 39 1.06 -2.96 1.02
N LYS A 40 1.40 -4.05 0.31
CA LYS A 40 1.82 -4.00 -1.10
C LYS A 40 0.63 -3.91 -2.04
N ILE A 41 0.81 -3.20 -3.14
CA ILE A 41 0.00 -3.37 -4.35
C ILE A 41 0.46 -4.65 -5.05
N LEU A 42 -0.41 -5.66 -5.13
CA LEU A 42 -0.14 -6.93 -5.80
C LEU A 42 -0.54 -6.91 -7.28
N ALA A 43 -1.53 -6.11 -7.64
CA ALA A 43 -2.02 -5.94 -9.00
C ALA A 43 -2.69 -4.57 -9.19
N VAL A 44 -2.67 -4.06 -10.41
CA VAL A 44 -3.35 -2.83 -10.83
C VAL A 44 -4.34 -3.19 -11.93
N LYS A 45 -5.58 -2.70 -11.83
CA LYS A 45 -6.65 -2.90 -12.81
C LYS A 45 -7.21 -1.55 -13.23
N ASN A 46 -7.31 -1.33 -14.55
CA ASN A 46 -7.91 -0.14 -15.16
C ASN A 46 -7.34 1.19 -14.62
N ASN A 47 -6.07 1.21 -14.21
CA ASN A 47 -5.34 2.34 -13.62
C ASN A 47 -5.98 3.02 -12.39
N ASN A 48 -7.04 2.45 -11.80
CA ASN A 48 -7.77 3.09 -10.70
C ASN A 48 -8.25 2.10 -9.62
N SER A 49 -7.95 0.81 -9.78
CA SER A 49 -8.25 -0.25 -8.83
C SER A 49 -6.99 -1.05 -8.51
N TYR A 50 -6.74 -1.28 -7.23
CA TYR A 50 -5.50 -1.81 -6.70
C TYR A 50 -5.78 -2.99 -5.79
N GLN A 51 -5.14 -4.13 -6.06
CA GLN A 51 -5.21 -5.28 -5.18
C GLN A 51 -4.18 -5.11 -4.06
N ILE A 52 -4.64 -5.04 -2.82
CA ILE A 52 -3.79 -4.89 -1.66
C ILE A 52 -3.54 -6.26 -1.03
N GLY A 53 -2.30 -6.52 -0.65
CA GLY A 53 -1.93 -7.73 0.07
C GLY A 53 -0.70 -7.59 0.93
N ASN A 54 -0.54 -8.52 1.86
CA ASN A 54 0.60 -8.53 2.76
C ASN A 54 1.87 -9.09 2.07
N ASN A 55 2.98 -9.12 2.80
CA ASN A 55 4.23 -9.63 2.26
C ASN A 55 4.28 -11.17 2.10
N HIS A 56 3.32 -11.90 2.66
CA HIS A 56 3.26 -13.36 2.71
C HIS A 56 2.26 -13.96 1.71
N GLY A 57 1.80 -13.17 0.74
CA GLY A 57 0.91 -13.63 -0.34
C GLY A 57 -0.58 -13.64 0.02
N HIS A 58 -0.98 -13.20 1.23
CA HIS A 58 -2.38 -13.01 1.55
C HIS A 58 -2.93 -11.76 0.86
N VAL A 59 -4.06 -11.90 0.18
CA VAL A 59 -4.80 -10.81 -0.47
C VAL A 59 -5.81 -10.25 0.52
N ASN A 60 -5.69 -8.96 0.85
CA ASN A 60 -6.61 -8.27 1.75
C ASN A 60 -7.88 -7.78 1.04
N GLY A 61 -7.77 -7.39 -0.23
CA GLY A 61 -8.92 -6.92 -1.02
C GLY A 61 -8.53 -5.98 -2.15
N TRP A 62 -9.52 -5.56 -2.92
CA TRP A 62 -9.38 -4.52 -3.94
C TRP A 62 -9.86 -3.18 -3.41
N VAL A 63 -9.13 -2.12 -3.73
CA VAL A 63 -9.50 -0.75 -3.37
C VAL A 63 -9.37 0.21 -4.54
N SER A 64 -10.16 1.27 -4.52
CA SER A 64 -9.99 2.39 -5.44
C SER A 64 -8.84 3.30 -4.99
N ARG A 65 -8.38 4.17 -5.90
CA ARG A 65 -7.35 5.19 -5.61
C ARG A 65 -7.65 6.02 -4.36
N ASN A 66 -8.92 6.35 -4.10
CA ASN A 66 -9.37 7.16 -2.97
C ASN A 66 -9.12 6.51 -1.60
N SER A 67 -8.86 5.20 -1.57
CA SER A 67 -8.54 4.48 -0.34
C SER A 67 -7.04 4.36 -0.09
N ILE A 68 -6.21 5.01 -0.92
CA ILE A 68 -4.74 5.03 -0.81
C ILE A 68 -4.30 6.46 -0.49
N TYR A 69 -3.75 6.64 0.71
CA TYR A 69 -3.45 7.95 1.28
C TYR A 69 -1.97 8.33 1.13
N GLY A 70 -1.08 7.35 1.17
CA GLY A 70 0.36 7.57 1.05
C GLY A 70 1.10 6.40 0.40
N LYS A 71 2.23 6.68 -0.24
CA LYS A 71 3.19 5.68 -0.70
C LYS A 71 4.40 5.75 0.22
N VAL A 72 4.88 4.61 0.71
CA VAL A 72 6.10 4.56 1.51
C VAL A 72 7.28 4.99 0.64
N SER A 73 8.01 6.01 1.10
CA SER A 73 9.23 6.50 0.47
C SER A 73 10.49 6.01 1.19
N GLU A 74 10.40 5.79 2.51
CA GLU A 74 11.53 5.36 3.33
C GLU A 74 11.06 4.47 4.48
N ILE A 75 11.86 3.43 4.78
CA ILE A 75 11.71 2.59 5.97
C ILE A 75 12.82 2.97 6.94
N LEU A 76 12.43 3.44 8.12
CA LEU A 76 13.37 3.94 9.12
C LEU A 76 13.90 2.79 9.99
N PRO A 77 15.11 2.95 10.59
CA PRO A 77 15.73 1.92 11.42
C PRO A 77 14.91 1.55 12.67
#